data_AF-A0A7V8FML3-F1
#
_entry.id   AF-A0A7V8FML3-F1
#
_cell.length_a   1.000
_cell.length_b   1.000
_cell.length_c   1.000
_cell.angle_alpha   90.00
_cell.angle_beta   90.00
_cell.angle_gamma   90.00
#
_symmetry.space_group_name_H-M   'P 1'
#
loop_
_entity.id
_entity.type
_entity.pdbx_description
1 polymer ?
#
loop_
_entity_poly.entity_id
_entity_poly.type
_entity_poly.pdbx_seq_one_letter_code
_entity_poly.pdbx_strand_id
1 'polypeptide(L)'
;MRSRYTAFTLGREDYLCATWADGKAPEALALDPATKWLGLEVKGHWLRGDAQAEVEFVARYREAGRAVRLHERSRFVREQGRWYYVDGDFPSA
;
A
#
# COMPACT_ATOMS: atom_id res chain seq x y z
N MET A 1 1.84 -0.88 -6.40
CA MET A 1 2.36 -0.37 -5.09
C MET A 1 2.68 1.12 -5.11
N ARG A 2 3.69 1.63 -5.85
CA ARG A 2 4.11 3.06 -5.81
C ARG A 2 2.98 4.07 -6.05
N SER A 3 2.04 3.78 -6.96
CA SER A 3 0.89 4.65 -7.20
C SER A 3 -0.07 4.72 -5.99
N ARG A 4 -0.25 3.61 -5.25
CA ARG A 4 -1.02 3.60 -4.00
C ARG A 4 -0.33 4.45 -2.93
N TYR A 5 0.99 4.34 -2.78
CA TYR A 5 1.75 5.25 -1.90
C TYR A 5 1.53 6.72 -2.27
N THR A 6 1.59 7.05 -3.56
CA THR A 6 1.32 8.43 -4.01
C THR A 6 -0.11 8.87 -3.69
N ALA A 7 -1.09 7.97 -3.83
CA ALA A 7 -2.47 8.26 -3.44
C ALA A 7 -2.59 8.55 -1.94
N PHE A 8 -1.88 7.82 -1.07
CA PHE A 8 -1.78 8.17 0.35
C PHE A 8 -1.16 9.56 0.57
N THR A 9 -0.10 9.91 -0.16
CA THR A 9 0.54 11.23 -0.03
C THR A 9 -0.36 12.38 -0.49
N LEU A 10 -1.30 12.10 -1.40
CA LEU A 10 -2.22 13.09 -1.98
C LEU A 10 -3.62 13.04 -1.36
N GLY A 11 -3.88 12.18 -0.37
CA GLY A 11 -5.22 12.03 0.20
C GLY A 11 -6.27 11.44 -0.77
N ARG A 12 -5.86 10.63 -1.75
CA ARG A 12 -6.75 10.05 -2.78
C ARG A 12 -7.37 8.74 -2.35
N GLU A 13 -8.33 8.81 -1.44
CA GLU A 13 -9.10 7.67 -0.93
C GLU A 13 -9.82 6.91 -2.05
N ASP A 14 -10.42 7.63 -3.00
CA ASP A 14 -11.10 7.08 -4.18
C ASP A 14 -10.20 6.10 -4.96
N TYR A 15 -8.94 6.46 -5.19
CA TYR A 15 -7.98 5.63 -5.88
C TYR A 15 -7.57 4.42 -5.05
N LEU A 16 -7.40 4.59 -3.74
CA LEU A 16 -7.04 3.51 -2.83
C LEU A 16 -8.14 2.45 -2.76
N CYS A 17 -9.40 2.87 -2.66
CA CYS A 17 -10.57 1.99 -2.72
C CYS A 17 -10.69 1.32 -4.09
N ALA A 18 -10.56 2.07 -5.19
CA ALA A 18 -10.65 1.53 -6.55
C ALA A 18 -9.48 0.62 -6.96
N THR A 19 -8.46 0.46 -6.11
CA THR A 19 -7.30 -0.43 -6.34
C THR A 19 -7.15 -1.50 -5.27
N TRP A 20 -8.19 -1.74 -4.48
CA TRP A 20 -8.33 -2.94 -3.65
C TRP A 20 -8.93 -4.09 -4.47
N ALA A 21 -8.54 -5.32 -4.13
CA ALA A 21 -9.20 -6.51 -4.67
C ALA A 21 -10.64 -6.60 -4.15
N ASP A 22 -11.50 -7.25 -4.91
CA ASP A 22 -12.92 -7.35 -4.57
C ASP A 22 -13.13 -7.97 -3.17
N GLY A 23 -14.03 -7.37 -2.39
CA GLY A 23 -14.30 -7.77 -1.00
C GLY A 23 -13.14 -7.58 -0.01
N LYS A 24 -12.02 -6.96 -0.40
CA LYS A 24 -10.86 -6.70 0.49
C LYS A 24 -10.75 -5.26 0.97
N ALA A 25 -11.50 -4.34 0.38
CA ALA A 25 -11.55 -2.97 0.86
C ALA A 25 -12.23 -2.90 2.25
N PRO A 26 -11.72 -2.08 3.17
CA PRO A 26 -12.39 -1.76 4.42
C PRO A 26 -13.65 -0.96 4.11
N GLU A 27 -14.62 -1.08 5.01
CA GLU A 27 -15.90 -0.37 4.92
C GLU A 27 -15.73 1.16 4.90
N ALA A 28 -14.71 1.66 5.60
CA ALA A 28 -14.26 3.04 5.51
C ALA A 28 -12.72 3.11 5.50
N LEU A 29 -12.18 3.87 4.55
CA LEU A 29 -10.78 4.28 4.54
C LEU A 29 -10.74 5.75 4.88
N ALA A 30 -10.38 6.10 6.11
CA ALA A 30 -10.19 7.48 6.53
C ALA A 30 -8.69 7.78 6.61
N LEU A 31 -8.20 8.68 5.75
CA LEU A 31 -6.82 9.16 5.84
C LEU A 31 -6.75 10.35 6.78
N ASP A 32 -5.82 10.33 7.72
CA ASP A 32 -5.53 11.51 8.55
C ASP A 32 -4.77 12.56 7.69
N PRO A 33 -5.35 13.74 7.39
CA PRO A 33 -4.68 14.79 6.63
C PRO A 33 -3.44 15.37 7.34
N ALA A 34 -3.29 15.16 8.65
CA ALA A 34 -2.10 15.54 9.39
C ALA A 34 -0.91 14.59 9.15
N THR A 35 -1.14 13.40 8.58
CA THR A 35 -0.08 12.43 8.27
C THR A 35 0.83 12.98 7.18
N LYS A 36 2.11 13.15 7.49
CA LYS A 36 3.13 13.59 6.54
C LYS A 36 3.97 12.42 6.07
N TRP A 37 3.77 11.99 4.84
CA TRP A 37 4.59 10.97 4.19
C TRP A 37 5.97 11.52 3.84
N LEU A 38 7.02 10.83 4.29
CA LEU A 38 8.42 11.28 4.19
C LEU A 38 9.20 10.54 3.10
N GLY A 39 8.81 9.29 2.78
CA GLY A 39 9.43 8.55 1.70
C GLY A 39 8.95 7.11 1.60
N LEU A 40 9.27 6.50 0.45
CA LEU A 40 9.02 5.10 0.14
C LEU A 40 10.30 4.47 -0.41
N GLU A 41 10.71 3.36 0.20
CA GLU A 41 11.78 2.51 -0.29
C GLU A 41 11.21 1.14 -0.66
N VAL A 42 11.29 0.74 -1.94
CA VAL A 42 10.91 -0.62 -2.35
C VAL A 42 12.12 -1.52 -2.18
N LYS A 43 11.98 -2.56 -1.36
CA LYS A 43 13.03 -3.54 -1.04
C LYS A 43 13.09 -4.66 -2.07
N GLY A 44 11.93 -5.08 -2.58
CA GLY A 44 11.86 -6.13 -3.59
C GLY A 44 10.47 -6.27 -4.17
N HIS A 45 10.39 -6.92 -5.32
CA HIS A 45 9.13 -7.35 -5.91
C HIS A 45 9.30 -8.74 -6.53
N TRP A 46 8.26 -9.55 -6.46
CA TRP A 46 8.28 -10.92 -6.98
C TRP A 46 6.95 -11.22 -7.65
N LEU A 47 7.01 -11.75 -8.86
CA LEU A 47 5.84 -12.37 -9.48
C LEU A 47 5.64 -13.76 -8.88
N ARG A 48 4.40 -14.09 -8.54
CA ARG A 48 3.95 -15.41 -8.08
C ARG A 48 3.06 -15.98 -9.18
N GLY A 49 3.70 -16.47 -10.24
CA GLY A 49 2.99 -16.81 -11.49
C GLY A 49 2.50 -15.56 -12.25
N ASP A 50 1.50 -15.74 -13.11
CA ASP A 50 1.09 -14.72 -14.08
C ASP A 50 0.10 -13.69 -13.52
N ALA A 51 -0.58 -14.00 -12.41
CA ALA A 51 -1.68 -13.20 -11.90
C ALA A 51 -1.52 -12.79 -10.44
N GLN A 52 -0.38 -13.07 -9.80
CA GLN A 52 -0.12 -12.68 -8.42
C GLN A 52 1.27 -12.06 -8.30
N ALA A 53 1.43 -11.14 -7.36
CA ALA A 53 2.71 -10.51 -7.08
C ALA A 53 2.83 -10.10 -5.62
N GLU A 54 4.06 -10.05 -5.14
CA GLU A 54 4.41 -9.48 -3.83
C GLU A 54 5.31 -8.28 -4.03
N VAL A 55 5.15 -7.27 -3.17
CA VAL A 55 6.05 -6.11 -3.10
C VAL A 55 6.39 -5.85 -1.64
N GLU A 56 7.67 -5.89 -1.32
CA GLU A 56 8.18 -5.52 -0.01
C GLU A 56 8.74 -4.10 -0.04
N PHE A 57 8.37 -3.30 0.96
CA PHE A 57 8.76 -1.90 1.02
C PHE A 57 8.84 -1.38 2.45
N VAL A 58 9.48 -0.23 2.58
CA VAL A 58 9.50 0.58 3.80
C VAL A 58 8.93 1.95 3.46
N ALA A 59 7.82 2.32 4.10
CA ALA A 59 7.29 3.66 4.07
C ALA A 59 7.62 4.39 5.38
N ARG A 60 7.98 5.67 5.27
CA ARG A 60 8.23 6.54 6.42
C ARG A 60 7.22 7.66 6.41
N TYR A 61 6.62 7.94 7.57
CA TYR A 61 5.69 9.06 7.72
C TYR A 61 5.78 9.65 9.13
N ARG A 62 5.19 10.83 9.32
CA ARG A 62 4.97 11.43 10.64
C ARG A 62 3.48 11.48 10.92
N GLU A 63 3.08 10.99 12.09
CA GLU A 63 1.72 11.02 12.60
C GLU A 63 1.78 11.53 14.05
N ALA A 64 0.92 12.49 14.40
CA ALA A 64 0.90 13.12 15.72
C ALA A 64 2.30 13.55 16.25
N GLY A 65 3.17 14.05 15.35
CA GLY A 65 4.54 14.47 15.68
C GLY A 65 5.57 13.35 15.85
N ARG A 66 5.18 12.07 15.71
CA ARG A 66 6.06 10.91 15.83
C ARG A 66 6.45 10.39 14.46
N ALA A 67 7.74 10.07 14.27
CA ALA A 67 8.21 9.41 13.06
C ALA A 67 7.92 7.90 13.14
N VAL A 68 7.22 7.39 12.13
CA VAL A 68 6.86 5.97 12.00
C VAL A 68 7.58 5.36 10.80
N ARG A 69 8.09 4.14 10.99
CA ARG A 69 8.62 3.28 9.93
C ARG A 69 7.68 2.10 9.75
N LEU A 70 7.00 2.04 8.62
CA LEU A 70 6.16 0.93 8.19
C LEU A 70 6.98 0.03 7.26
N HIS A 71 7.22 -1.21 7.65
CA HIS A 71 7.86 -2.22 6.79
C HIS A 71 6.84 -3.31 6.52
N GLU A 72 6.43 -3.43 5.26
CA GLU A 72 5.34 -4.31 4.85
C GLU A 72 5.73 -5.09 3.60
N ARG A 73 5.22 -6.32 3.51
CA ARG A 73 5.19 -7.10 2.28
C ARG A 73 3.73 -7.27 1.84
N SER A 74 3.35 -6.48 0.84
CA SER A 74 2.00 -6.48 0.26
C SER A 74 1.85 -7.57 -0.79
N ARG A 75 0.65 -8.16 -0.88
CA ARG A 75 0.20 -9.07 -1.93
C ARG A 75 -0.74 -8.36 -2.91
N PHE A 76 -0.59 -8.67 -4.19
CA PHE A 76 -1.39 -8.14 -5.28
C PHE A 76 -1.90 -9.26 -6.19
N VAL A 77 -3.09 -9.06 -6.75
CA VAL A 77 -3.68 -9.91 -7.81
C VAL A 77 -3.86 -9.10 -9.08
N ARG A 78 -3.68 -9.72 -10.25
CA ARG A 78 -3.94 -9.11 -11.57
C ARG A 78 -5.24 -9.65 -12.14
N GLU A 79 -6.20 -8.77 -12.31
CA GLU A 79 -7.51 -9.09 -12.89
C GLU A 79 -7.77 -8.17 -14.08
N GLN A 80 -8.13 -8.74 -15.23
CA GLN A 80 -8.40 -7.99 -16.46
C GLN A 80 -7.28 -7.00 -16.84
N GLY A 81 -6.02 -7.39 -16.59
CA GLY A 81 -4.84 -6.58 -16.90
C GLY A 81 -4.50 -5.49 -15.87
N ARG A 82 -5.28 -5.34 -14.79
CA ARG A 82 -5.03 -4.36 -13.72
C ARG A 82 -4.64 -5.05 -12.41
N TRP A 83 -3.72 -4.43 -11.68
CA TRP A 83 -3.28 -4.91 -10.36
C TRP A 83 -4.11 -4.32 -9.23
N TYR A 84 -4.53 -5.18 -8.32
CA TYR A 84 -5.32 -4.86 -7.13
C TYR A 84 -4.58 -5.33 -5.88
N TYR A 85 -4.57 -4.50 -4.84
CA TYR A 85 -4.01 -4.83 -3.54
C TYR A 85 -4.95 -5.78 -2.80
N VAL A 86 -4.41 -6.87 -2.27
CA VAL A 86 -5.20 -7.87 -1.52
C VAL A 86 -5.09 -7.56 -0.04
N ASP A 87 -3.87 -7.66 0.49
CA ASP A 87 -3.50 -7.43 1.89
C ASP A 87 -1.96 -7.34 1.98
N GLY A 88 -1.42 -7.30 3.20
CA GLY A 88 0.01 -7.31 3.45
C GLY A 88 0.32 -7.79 4.85
N ASP A 89 1.53 -8.31 5.03
CA ASP A 89 2.05 -8.75 6.31
C ASP A 89 3.21 -7.83 6.72
N PHE A 90 3.47 -7.70 8.02
CA PHE A 90 4.58 -6.91 8.56
C PHE A 90 5.74 -7.82 8.93
N PRO A 91 6.82 -7.89 8.13
CA PRO A 91 7.97 -8.71 8.46
C PRO A 91 8.56 -8.26 9.80
N SER A 92 8.95 -9.22 10.65
CA SER A 92 9.78 -8.91 11.82
C SER A 92 11.08 -8.28 11.34
N ALA A 93 11.49 -7.19 12.01
CA ALA A 93 12.72 -6.47 11.72
C ALA A 93 13.97 -7.34 11.93
#